data_AF-A0A1X2LVF2-F1
#
_entry.id   AF-A0A1X2LVF2-F1
#
_cell.length_a   1.000
_cell.length_b   1.000
_cell.length_c   1.000
_cell.angle_alpha   90.00
_cell.angle_beta   90.00
_cell.angle_gamma   90.00
#
_symmetry.space_group_name_H-M   'P 1'
#
loop_
_entity.id
_entity.type
_entity.pdbx_description
1 polymer ?
#
loop_
_entity_poly.entity_id
_entity_poly.type
_entity_poly.pdbx_seq_one_letter_code
_entity_poly.pdbx_strand_id
1 'polypeptide(L)'
;MTLRLEPEGLAAAGAALAAVTTWLATGHVASLPVLTGAVSTAANPVLRGIATVLGAWDDERAAIATNAIEELGRSGVGVAESGVSYAVGDAVAASTYVGWGGL
;
A
#
# COMPACT_ATOMS: atom_id res chain seq x y z
N MET A 1 9.24 -22.41 -12.42
CA MET A 1 9.09 -22.29 -10.95
C MET A 1 7.61 -22.40 -10.63
N THR A 2 7.23 -23.25 -9.68
CA THR A 2 5.85 -23.34 -9.17
C THR A 2 5.84 -22.73 -7.77
N LEU A 3 5.16 -21.60 -7.62
CA LEU A 3 4.94 -20.97 -6.31
C LEU A 3 3.81 -21.73 -5.62
N ARG A 4 4.01 -22.15 -4.37
CA ARG A 4 2.98 -22.77 -3.52
C ARG A 4 2.23 -21.67 -2.77
N LEU A 5 1.30 -21.02 -3.47
CA LEU A 5 0.44 -19.98 -2.92
C LEU A 5 -0.96 -20.56 -2.75
N GLU A 6 -1.48 -20.51 -1.53
CA GLU A 6 -2.88 -20.83 -1.24
C GLU A 6 -3.74 -19.59 -1.50
N PRO A 7 -4.88 -19.70 -2.21
CA PRO A 7 -5.76 -18.58 -2.51
C PRO A 7 -6.21 -17.79 -1.27
N GLU A 8 -6.44 -18.48 -0.16
CA GLU A 8 -6.85 -17.90 1.12
C GLU A 8 -5.75 -17.02 1.71
N GLY A 9 -4.49 -17.44 1.56
CA GLY A 9 -3.33 -16.67 2.00
C GLY A 9 -3.20 -15.35 1.24
N LEU A 10 -3.49 -15.36 -0.07
CA LEU A 10 -3.50 -14.16 -0.91
C LEU A 10 -4.67 -13.23 -0.57
N ALA A 11 -5.86 -13.79 -0.31
CA ALA A 11 -7.01 -12.99 0.14
C ALA A 11 -6.73 -12.30 1.47
N ALA A 12 -6.16 -13.01 2.44
CA ALA A 12 -5.76 -12.44 3.74
C ALA A 12 -4.67 -11.37 3.58
N ALA A 13 -3.67 -11.61 2.73
CA ALA A 13 -2.61 -10.64 2.44
C ALA A 13 -3.16 -9.37 1.78
N GLY A 14 -4.08 -9.50 0.81
CA GLY A 14 -4.76 -8.36 0.18
C GLY A 14 -5.53 -7.51 1.20
N ALA A 15 -6.27 -8.14 2.11
CA ALA A 15 -6.99 -7.44 3.18
C ALA A 15 -6.03 -6.73 4.16
N ALA A 16 -4.92 -7.38 4.52
CA ALA A 16 -3.90 -6.77 5.38
C ALA A 16 -3.24 -5.55 4.71
N LEU A 17 -2.92 -5.65 3.42
CA LEU A 17 -2.38 -4.53 2.64
C LEU A 17 -3.36 -3.36 2.57
N ALA A 18 -4.66 -3.62 2.35
CA ALA A 18 -5.68 -2.57 2.37
C ALA A 18 -5.77 -1.86 3.74
N ALA A 19 -5.68 -2.61 4.84
CA ALA A 19 -5.68 -2.05 6.19
C ALA A 19 -4.43 -1.19 6.44
N VAL A 20 -3.24 -1.66 6.04
CA VAL A 20 -1.98 -0.91 6.17
C VAL A 20 -2.00 0.35 5.32
N THR A 21 -2.48 0.29 4.08
CA THR A 21 -2.63 1.47 3.19
C THR A 21 -3.56 2.51 3.83
N THR A 22 -4.66 2.08 4.44
CA THR A 22 -5.59 2.99 5.15
C THR A 22 -4.93 3.64 6.36
N TRP A 23 -4.20 2.85 7.15
CA TRP A 23 -3.47 3.35 8.31
C TRP A 23 -2.40 4.37 7.90
N LEU A 24 -1.62 4.08 6.86
CA LEU A 24 -0.61 4.98 6.31
C LEU A 24 -1.22 6.28 5.78
N ALA A 25 -2.31 6.20 5.01
CA ALA A 25 -3.00 7.39 4.49
C ALA A 25 -3.49 8.29 5.61
N THR A 26 -4.10 7.70 6.65
CA THR A 26 -4.61 8.43 7.82
C THR A 26 -3.46 9.08 8.59
N GLY A 27 -2.38 8.34 8.84
CA GLY A 27 -1.19 8.85 9.53
C GLY A 27 -0.48 9.96 8.75
N HIS A 28 -0.41 9.83 7.42
CA HIS A 28 0.21 10.83 6.56
C HIS A 28 -0.55 12.16 6.62
N VAL A 29 -1.87 12.14 6.46
CA VAL A 29 -2.71 13.35 6.59
C VAL A 29 -2.59 13.99 7.97
N ALA A 30 -2.53 13.17 9.04
CA ALA A 30 -2.36 13.66 10.41
C ALA A 30 -1.01 14.36 10.66
N SER A 31 0.03 14.06 9.87
CA SER A 31 1.37 14.66 10.01
C SER A 31 1.53 16.03 9.33
N LEU A 32 0.71 16.37 8.32
CA LEU A 32 0.85 17.60 7.53
C LEU A 32 0.81 18.92 8.35
N PRO A 33 -0.03 19.06 9.40
CA PRO A 33 -0.05 20.28 10.22
C PRO A 33 1.24 20.49 11.03
N VAL A 34 1.93 19.42 11.42
CA VAL A 34 3.19 19.50 12.18
C VAL A 34 4.32 19.99 11.29
N LEU A 35 4.37 19.54 10.05
CA LEU A 35 5.40 19.92 9.07
C LEU A 35 5.27 21.40 8.67
N THR A 36 4.04 21.87 8.44
CA THR A 36 3.78 23.26 8.02
C THR A 36 3.89 24.28 9.16
N GLY A 37 3.61 23.89 10.41
CA GLY A 37 3.69 24.76 11.57
C GLY A 37 5.10 25.23 11.95
N ALA A 38 6.13 24.45 11.61
CA ALA A 38 7.53 24.77 11.92
C ALA A 38 8.03 26.02 11.16
N VAL A 39 7.57 26.23 9.93
CA VAL A 39 7.98 27.40 9.11
C VAL A 39 7.38 28.70 9.64
N SER A 40 6.12 28.65 10.12
CA SER A 40 5.40 29.82 10.63
C SER A 40 5.97 30.38 11.96
N THR A 41 6.69 29.57 12.74
CA THR A 41 7.16 29.94 14.09
C THR A 41 8.59 30.45 14.14
N ALA A 42 9.29 30.48 13.01
CA ALA A 42 10.71 30.86 12.96
C ALA A 42 10.92 32.37 13.27
N ALA A 43 11.40 32.65 14.48
CA ALA A 43 11.51 34.00 15.05
C ALA A 43 12.62 34.88 14.45
N ASN A 44 13.64 34.30 13.82
CA ASN A 44 14.81 35.02 13.32
C ASN A 44 15.18 34.58 11.87
N PRO A 45 15.94 35.39 11.11
CA PRO A 45 16.21 35.11 9.70
C PRO A 45 17.00 33.82 9.44
N VAL A 46 17.89 33.41 10.35
CA VAL A 46 18.63 32.14 10.23
C VAL A 46 17.69 30.95 10.39
N LEU A 47 16.83 30.99 11.41
CA LEU A 47 15.81 29.97 11.64
C LEU A 47 14.80 29.90 10.49
N ARG A 48 14.44 31.03 9.88
CA ARG A 48 13.60 31.04 8.67
C ARG A 48 14.27 30.34 7.50
N GLY A 49 15.56 30.60 7.25
CA GLY A 49 16.30 29.93 6.20
C GLY A 49 16.36 28.40 6.39
N ILE A 50 16.60 27.94 7.63
CA ILE A 50 16.57 26.52 7.97
C ILE A 50 15.17 25.93 7.76
N ALA A 51 14.13 26.63 8.20
CA ALA A 51 12.75 26.18 8.05
C ALA A 51 12.31 26.08 6.58
N THR A 52 12.77 26.99 5.71
CA THR A 52 12.51 26.90 4.26
C THR A 52 13.12 25.64 3.64
N VAL A 53 14.36 25.30 4.00
CA VAL A 53 15.03 24.09 3.47
C VAL A 53 14.35 22.82 3.98
N LEU A 54 14.00 22.77 5.28
CA LEU A 54 13.25 21.65 5.84
C LEU A 54 11.88 21.49 5.18
N GLY A 55 11.16 22.59 4.95
CA GLY A 55 9.87 22.57 4.26
C GLY A 55 9.97 21.98 2.85
N ALA A 56 11.00 22.34 2.07
CA ALA A 56 11.21 21.76 0.75
C ALA A 56 11.48 20.24 0.80
N TRP A 57 12.24 19.76 1.80
CA TRP A 57 12.44 18.33 2.00
C TRP A 57 11.17 17.61 2.46
N ASP A 58 10.37 18.25 3.29
CA ASP A 58 9.09 17.72 3.76
C ASP A 58 8.08 17.60 2.62
N ASP A 59 8.00 18.61 1.74
CA ASP A 59 7.16 18.58 0.53
C ASP A 59 7.54 17.41 -0.39
N GLU A 60 8.83 17.21 -0.63
CA GLU A 60 9.30 16.10 -1.46
C GLU A 60 9.01 14.74 -0.81
N ARG A 61 9.24 14.60 0.49
CA ARG A 61 8.91 13.38 1.24
C ARG A 61 7.41 13.11 1.27
N ALA A 62 6.58 14.14 1.36
CA ALA A 62 5.12 14.01 1.31
C ALA A 62 4.65 13.52 -0.06
N ALA A 63 5.25 14.03 -1.14
CA ALA A 63 4.97 13.54 -2.48
C ALA A 63 5.38 12.07 -2.65
N ILE A 64 6.57 11.69 -2.18
CA ILE A 64 7.05 10.30 -2.21
C ILE A 64 6.13 9.39 -1.39
N ALA A 65 5.75 9.79 -0.17
CA ALA A 65 4.87 9.02 0.69
C ALA A 65 3.49 8.83 0.05
N THR A 66 2.94 9.87 -0.57
CA THR A 66 1.66 9.80 -1.27
C THR A 66 1.71 8.77 -2.40
N ASN A 67 2.75 8.82 -3.24
CA ASN A 67 2.94 7.86 -4.33
C ASN A 67 3.11 6.42 -3.80
N ALA A 68 3.93 6.24 -2.75
CA ALA A 68 4.13 4.92 -2.14
C ALA A 68 2.84 4.33 -1.57
N ILE A 69 1.99 5.14 -0.93
CA ILE A 69 0.68 4.72 -0.41
C ILE A 69 -0.24 4.31 -1.56
N GLU A 70 -0.25 5.08 -2.65
CA GLU A 70 -1.05 4.76 -3.85
C GLU A 70 -0.61 3.44 -4.50
N GLU A 71 0.70 3.27 -4.71
CA GLU A 71 1.25 2.06 -5.32
C GLU A 71 1.05 0.82 -4.42
N LEU A 72 1.17 0.98 -3.10
CA LEU A 72 0.88 -0.09 -2.15
C LEU A 72 -0.59 -0.51 -2.23
N GLY A 73 -1.50 0.46 -2.33
CA GLY A 73 -2.93 0.21 -2.55
C GLY A 73 -3.17 -0.57 -3.85
N ARG A 74 -2.55 -0.15 -4.95
CA ARG A 74 -2.67 -0.83 -6.25
C ARG A 74 -2.09 -2.25 -6.22
N SER A 75 -0.94 -2.43 -5.57
CA SER A 75 -0.33 -3.75 -5.35
C SER A 75 -1.24 -4.64 -4.49
N GLY A 76 -1.90 -4.09 -3.46
CA GLY A 76 -2.87 -4.82 -2.65
C GLY A 76 -4.05 -5.36 -3.46
N VAL A 77 -4.57 -4.57 -4.42
CA VAL A 77 -5.59 -5.03 -5.37
C VAL A 77 -5.05 -6.17 -6.23
N GLY A 78 -3.86 -6.05 -6.80
CA GLY A 78 -3.24 -7.10 -7.61
C GLY A 78 -3.02 -8.42 -6.84
N VAL A 79 -2.70 -8.35 -5.55
CA VAL A 79 -2.60 -9.53 -4.68
C VAL A 79 -3.97 -10.19 -4.49
N ALA A 80 -5.03 -9.41 -4.26
CA ALA A 80 -6.38 -9.94 -4.13
C ALA A 80 -6.89 -10.58 -5.44
N GLU A 81 -6.66 -9.93 -6.58
CA GLU A 81 -6.99 -10.47 -7.91
C GLU A 81 -6.22 -11.77 -8.19
N SER A 82 -4.95 -11.84 -7.80
CA SER A 82 -4.16 -13.06 -7.90
C SER A 82 -4.78 -14.19 -7.08
N GLY A 83 -5.23 -13.91 -5.85
CA GLY A 83 -5.95 -14.88 -5.02
C GLY A 83 -7.19 -15.45 -5.70
N VAL A 84 -8.00 -14.59 -6.33
CA VAL A 84 -9.16 -15.03 -7.13
C VAL A 84 -8.74 -15.91 -8.31
N SER A 85 -7.69 -15.51 -9.03
CA SER A 85 -7.17 -16.26 -10.18
C SER A 85 -6.71 -17.67 -9.79
N TYR A 86 -5.97 -17.80 -8.68
CA TYR A 86 -5.56 -19.11 -8.17
C TYR A 86 -6.74 -19.96 -7.72
N ALA A 87 -7.71 -19.40 -6.99
CA ALA A 87 -8.92 -20.14 -6.59
C ALA A 87 -9.73 -20.66 -7.79
N VAL A 88 -9.89 -19.84 -8.82
CA VAL A 88 -10.59 -20.24 -10.06
C VAL A 88 -9.78 -21.30 -10.80
N GLY A 89 -8.46 -21.14 -10.90
CA GLY A 89 -7.57 -22.11 -11.53
C GLY A 89 -7.63 -23.48 -10.85
N ASP A 90 -7.61 -23.51 -9.51
CA ASP A 90 -7.71 -24.73 -8.72
C ASP A 90 -9.08 -25.41 -8.89
N ALA A 91 -10.17 -24.64 -8.92
CA ALA A 91 -11.50 -25.18 -9.18
C ALA A 91 -11.64 -25.79 -10.58
N VAL A 92 -11.08 -25.13 -11.60
CA VAL A 92 -11.05 -25.66 -12.98
C VAL A 92 -10.22 -26.95 -13.04
N ALA A 93 -9.03 -26.96 -12.42
CA ALA A 93 -8.19 -28.15 -12.37
C ALA A 93 -8.87 -29.32 -11.64
N ALA A 94 -9.57 -29.06 -10.53
CA ALA A 94 -10.34 -30.09 -9.84
C ALA A 94 -11.47 -30.66 -10.73
N SER A 95 -12.18 -29.80 -11.47
CA SER A 95 -13.28 -30.21 -12.34
C SER A 95 -12.86 -31.13 -13.49
N THR A 96 -11.65 -30.95 -14.04
CA THR A 96 -11.13 -31.80 -15.12
C THR A 96 -10.78 -33.20 -14.64
N TYR A 97 -10.29 -33.34 -13.40
CA TYR A 97 -10.06 -34.65 -12.78
C TYR A 97 -11.35 -35.33 -12.34
N VAL A 98 -12.35 -34.61 -11.85
CA VAL A 98 -13.69 -35.18 -11.56
C VAL A 98 -14.32 -35.72 -12.84
N GLY A 99 -14.15 -35.04 -13.98
CA GLY A 99 -14.61 -35.52 -15.28
C GLY A 99 -13.89 -36.76 -15.82
N TRP A 100 -12.67 -37.07 -15.33
CA TRP A 100 -11.89 -38.25 -15.76
C TRP A 100 -12.01 -39.43 -14.76
N GLY A 101 -12.21 -39.15 -13.47
CA GLY A 101 -12.24 -40.17 -12.41
C GLY A 101 -13.63 -40.51 -11.86
N GLY A 102 -14.71 -39.93 -12.39
CA GLY A 102 -16.02 -39.95 -11.74
C GLY A 102 -17.22 -40.16 -12.67
N LEU A 103 -17.19 -41.20 -13.51
CA LEU A 103 -18.32 -42.09 -13.87
C LEU A 103 -17.76 -43.44 -14.36
#